data_AF-A0A7Y5BJ56-F1
#
_entry.id   AF-A0A7Y5BJ56-F1
#
_cell.length_a   1.000
_cell.length_b   1.000
_cell.length_c   1.000
_cell.angle_alpha   90.00
_cell.angle_beta   90.00
_cell.angle_gamma   90.00
#
_symmetry.space_group_name_H-M   'P 1'
#
loop_
_entity.id
_entity.type
_entity.pdbx_description
1 polymer ?
#
loop_
_entity_poly.entity_id
_entity_poly.type
_entity_poly.pdbx_seq_one_letter_code
_entity_poly.pdbx_strand_id
1 'polypeptide(L)'
;MKTSLIATLLFFFASTVYSVEKGYFSEKLNEKNFLETNTMQDFSKNSNTTLITVKDDGDDSTDDDDSNKKDESAPKEGDKKAAPETKTEKARIEEAKSLILRYESRRNRSGENAIIRLLQKHPIPEVRAEAADALGRMRTGLKTLHRAIETDGYLVRQAAYNSIAIIGSQSSFKYFLRGTKSKYPEIRAASYKGLGKLRSSTGREIIVSEGLKSEDVKVLGAALEGLGYYNVAEDRTTFKKYIESSQIELVMQALIGLSHHRSKESLDLIYKTLEIKPNLAPFIRYIAYNLASNNQTFGATLVLVKLYLMTKDDDTKKYIEKVLAYRRNATGRYAIIKSNQATIKRSPNARGDRIITLSKGEIVKIKRVAPKLYKARIAGKILEDYYYLVQLAYDDGIVKKNYLEGWVYGAKIDVINISKTTGSDLRERETDDDEDEFDNSAVNKKEKKEEVKSEDDED
;
A
#
# COMPACT_ATOMS: atom_id res chain seq x y z
N MET A 1 -16.19 10.36 20.76
CA MET A 1 -14.90 10.87 20.21
C MET A 1 -13.97 9.77 19.65
N LYS A 2 -13.72 8.64 20.34
CA LYS A 2 -12.80 7.58 19.84
C LYS A 2 -13.22 6.88 18.53
N THR A 3 -14.53 6.73 18.28
CA THR A 3 -15.07 6.12 17.05
C THR A 3 -14.86 6.99 15.80
N SER A 4 -14.92 8.31 15.95
CA SER A 4 -14.70 9.28 14.86
C SER A 4 -13.24 9.30 14.38
N LEU A 5 -12.29 9.17 15.31
CA LEU A 5 -10.85 9.14 14.99
C LEU A 5 -10.47 7.87 14.22
N ILE A 6 -10.95 6.71 14.66
CA ILE A 6 -10.72 5.42 13.98
C ILE A 6 -11.33 5.42 12.58
N ALA A 7 -12.54 5.95 12.40
CA ALA A 7 -13.17 6.07 11.08
C ALA A 7 -12.38 7.00 10.14
N THR A 8 -11.87 8.13 10.64
CA THR A 8 -11.05 9.07 9.86
C THR A 8 -9.71 8.46 9.45
N LEU A 9 -9.07 7.71 10.35
CA LEU A 9 -7.85 6.96 10.06
C LEU A 9 -8.08 5.85 9.05
N LEU A 10 -9.15 5.07 9.22
CA LEU A 10 -9.54 4.04 8.27
C LEU A 10 -9.80 4.64 6.89
N PHE A 11 -10.43 5.81 6.80
CA PHE A 11 -10.64 6.49 5.53
C PHE A 11 -9.33 6.93 4.86
N PHE A 12 -8.41 7.55 5.63
CA PHE A 12 -7.11 7.97 5.10
C PHE A 12 -6.28 6.77 4.63
N PHE A 13 -6.24 5.69 5.41
CA PHE A 13 -5.54 4.48 5.03
C PHE A 13 -6.25 3.74 3.89
N ALA A 14 -7.58 3.68 3.86
CA ALA A 14 -8.34 3.04 2.78
C ALA A 14 -8.17 3.77 1.44
N SER A 15 -8.18 5.10 1.43
CA SER A 15 -7.93 5.90 0.21
C SER A 15 -6.49 5.70 -0.30
N THR A 16 -5.52 5.66 0.62
CA THR A 16 -4.13 5.34 0.29
C THR A 16 -4.01 3.92 -0.27
N VAL A 17 -4.55 2.93 0.44
CA VAL A 17 -4.59 1.51 0.03
C VAL A 17 -5.23 1.38 -1.34
N TYR A 18 -6.41 1.95 -1.57
CA TYR A 18 -7.12 1.85 -2.83
C TYR A 18 -6.30 2.43 -3.99
N SER A 19 -5.76 3.64 -3.81
CA SER A 19 -4.96 4.31 -4.84
C SER A 19 -3.71 3.51 -5.20
N VAL A 20 -3.08 2.84 -4.23
CA VAL A 20 -1.82 2.16 -4.45
C VAL A 20 -1.94 0.63 -4.61
N GLU A 21 -3.09 0.02 -4.28
CA GLU A 21 -3.51 -1.30 -4.77
C GLU A 21 -3.75 -1.29 -6.27
N LYS A 22 -4.42 -0.26 -6.79
CA LYS A 22 -4.53 -0.02 -8.23
C LYS A 22 -3.14 0.02 -8.88
N GLY A 23 -2.18 0.70 -8.24
CA GLY A 23 -0.78 0.73 -8.68
C GLY A 23 -0.07 -0.62 -8.61
N TYR A 24 -0.14 -1.31 -7.46
CA TYR A 24 0.57 -2.58 -7.21
C TYR A 24 0.06 -3.73 -8.09
N PHE A 25 -1.25 -3.92 -8.19
CA PHE A 25 -1.82 -5.01 -8.99
C PHE A 25 -1.67 -4.74 -10.49
N SER A 26 -1.80 -3.49 -10.94
CA SER A 26 -1.52 -3.15 -12.35
C SER A 26 -0.04 -3.34 -12.72
N GLU A 27 0.89 -3.30 -11.77
CA GLU A 27 2.31 -3.62 -11.99
C GLU A 27 2.53 -5.15 -12.10
N LYS A 28 1.94 -5.94 -11.19
CA LYS A 28 2.08 -7.40 -11.14
C LYS A 28 1.28 -8.17 -12.21
N LEU A 29 0.10 -7.70 -12.61
CA LEU A 29 -0.68 -8.29 -13.70
C LEU A 29 0.02 -8.13 -15.06
N ASN A 30 0.90 -7.14 -15.21
CA ASN A 30 1.65 -6.91 -16.45
C ASN A 30 2.79 -7.92 -16.68
N GLU A 31 3.07 -8.82 -15.72
CA GLU A 31 3.95 -9.97 -15.96
C GLU A 31 3.21 -11.18 -16.57
N LYS A 32 1.86 -11.20 -16.67
CA LYS A 32 1.10 -12.40 -17.08
C LYS A 32 -0.20 -12.20 -17.89
N ASN A 33 -0.34 -11.11 -18.63
CA ASN A 33 -1.37 -10.83 -19.64
C ASN A 33 -2.53 -9.90 -19.24
N PHE A 34 -2.82 -9.13 -20.28
CA PHE A 34 -3.79 -8.10 -20.64
C PHE A 34 -5.28 -8.42 -20.37
N LEU A 35 -6.01 -7.35 -20.01
CA LEU A 35 -7.46 -7.06 -20.10
C LEU A 35 -8.49 -8.20 -19.92
N GLU A 36 -9.39 -8.00 -18.96
CA GLU A 36 -10.83 -7.99 -19.21
C GLU A 36 -11.58 -7.44 -17.98
N THR A 37 -12.60 -6.62 -18.24
CA THR A 37 -13.74 -6.23 -17.39
C THR A 37 -13.58 -5.19 -16.25
N ASN A 38 -14.51 -4.23 -16.33
CA ASN A 38 -15.18 -3.48 -15.26
C ASN A 38 -14.71 -2.05 -14.94
N THR A 39 -15.39 -1.14 -15.62
CA THR A 39 -15.78 0.21 -15.19
C THR A 39 -16.47 0.17 -13.82
N MET A 40 -16.01 0.96 -12.86
CA MET A 40 -16.77 1.28 -11.65
C MET A 40 -16.97 2.79 -11.54
N GLN A 41 -18.18 3.22 -11.93
CA GLN A 41 -18.90 4.32 -11.31
C GLN A 41 -19.28 3.93 -9.87
N ASP A 42 -19.71 4.92 -9.08
CA ASP A 42 -20.12 4.82 -7.66
C ASP A 42 -19.02 4.78 -6.59
N PHE A 43 -18.36 5.93 -6.38
CA PHE A 43 -18.02 6.44 -5.05
C PHE A 43 -17.91 7.98 -5.10
N SER A 44 -19.04 8.67 -5.28
CA SER A 44 -19.10 10.14 -5.15
C SER A 44 -20.41 10.59 -4.51
N LYS A 45 -20.65 10.16 -3.27
CA LYS A 45 -21.67 10.76 -2.39
C LYS A 45 -21.23 10.68 -0.94
N ASN A 46 -20.23 11.48 -0.56
CA ASN A 46 -20.18 12.24 0.70
C ASN A 46 -18.75 12.71 0.98
N SER A 47 -18.46 13.95 0.59
CA SER A 47 -17.42 14.74 1.24
C SER A 47 -17.75 16.22 1.05
N ASN A 48 -18.60 16.74 1.93
CA ASN A 48 -18.68 18.17 2.16
C ASN A 48 -17.41 18.56 2.94
N THR A 49 -16.43 19.11 2.23
CA THR A 49 -15.29 19.78 2.85
C THR A 49 -15.41 21.27 2.55
N THR A 50 -15.66 22.05 3.61
CA THR A 50 -15.76 23.50 3.60
C THR A 50 -14.43 24.10 3.16
N LEU A 51 -14.45 24.85 2.06
CA LEU A 51 -13.34 25.65 1.54
C LEU A 51 -13.07 26.82 2.50
N ILE A 52 -11.93 26.80 3.19
CA ILE A 52 -11.37 27.99 3.82
C ILE A 52 -10.37 28.56 2.81
N THR A 53 -10.79 29.62 2.11
CA THR A 53 -9.90 30.44 1.29
C THR A 53 -9.11 31.38 2.21
N VAL A 54 -7.82 31.13 2.38
CA VAL A 54 -6.89 32.10 2.97
C VAL A 54 -6.17 32.78 1.80
N LYS A 55 -6.32 34.10 1.70
CA LYS A 55 -5.54 34.96 0.79
C LYS A 55 -4.09 34.97 1.27
N ASP A 56 -3.15 34.65 0.38
CA ASP A 56 -1.72 34.90 0.54
C ASP A 56 -1.50 36.35 0.06
N ASP A 57 -1.22 37.28 0.98
CA ASP A 57 -0.62 38.57 0.64
C ASP A 57 0.87 38.51 0.99
N GLY A 58 1.70 38.86 0.01
CA GLY A 58 3.15 38.91 0.13
C GLY A 58 3.65 40.34 0.34
N ASP A 59 4.60 40.42 1.27
CA ASP A 59 5.76 41.31 1.40
C ASP A 59 5.65 42.78 1.88
N ASP A 60 6.40 42.99 2.97
CA ASP A 60 7.39 44.03 3.30
C ASP A 60 7.04 45.49 3.68
N SER A 61 7.37 45.79 4.93
CA SER A 61 8.00 47.02 5.48
C SER A 61 7.26 48.36 5.65
N THR A 62 7.67 49.00 6.77
CA THR A 62 7.65 50.43 7.20
C THR A 62 6.37 51.05 7.77
N ASP A 63 6.45 51.31 9.09
CA ASP A 63 6.28 52.56 9.85
C ASP A 63 5.09 53.51 9.64
N ASP A 64 4.73 54.06 10.81
CA ASP A 64 4.01 55.31 11.13
C ASP A 64 2.47 55.34 11.11
N ASP A 65 1.96 55.26 12.34
CA ASP A 65 1.20 56.28 13.07
C ASP A 65 -0.19 56.78 12.60
N ASP A 66 -1.00 56.92 13.65
CA ASP A 66 -2.08 57.87 13.85
C ASP A 66 -3.50 57.55 13.33
N SER A 67 -4.41 58.30 13.92
CA SER A 67 -5.63 57.86 14.56
C SER A 67 -6.90 58.25 13.79
N ASN A 68 -8.02 57.79 14.35
CA ASN A 68 -9.31 58.52 14.46
C ASN A 68 -10.49 58.04 13.58
N LYS A 69 -11.44 57.36 14.26
CA LYS A 69 -12.93 57.53 14.25
C LYS A 69 -13.57 58.27 13.06
N LYS A 70 -14.62 57.69 12.44
CA LYS A 70 -16.06 57.80 12.81
C LYS A 70 -16.99 57.18 11.74
N ASP A 71 -18.17 56.80 12.21
CA ASP A 71 -19.33 56.24 11.52
C ASP A 71 -19.79 57.02 10.28
N GLU A 72 -20.36 56.33 9.29
CA GLU A 72 -21.69 56.65 8.74
C GLU A 72 -22.30 55.54 7.85
N SER A 73 -23.55 55.24 8.18
CA SER A 73 -24.68 54.65 7.43
C SER A 73 -24.50 54.01 6.05
N ALA A 74 -25.04 52.78 5.96
CA ALA A 74 -25.37 52.03 4.75
C ALA A 74 -26.36 52.75 3.80
N PRO A 75 -26.34 52.35 2.52
CA PRO A 75 -27.58 52.00 1.83
C PRO A 75 -27.61 50.51 1.45
N LYS A 76 -28.78 49.89 1.66
CA LYS A 76 -29.13 48.55 1.17
C LYS A 76 -29.19 48.58 -0.36
N GLU A 77 -28.49 47.67 -1.02
CA GLU A 77 -28.76 47.35 -2.43
C GLU A 77 -28.35 45.91 -2.77
N GLY A 78 -29.34 45.14 -3.23
CA GLY A 78 -29.16 44.03 -4.16
C GLY A 78 -28.80 42.68 -3.57
N ASP A 79 -29.81 41.82 -3.42
CA ASP A 79 -29.69 40.36 -3.48
C ASP A 79 -28.91 39.95 -4.75
N LYS A 80 -27.59 39.84 -4.65
CA LYS A 80 -26.79 39.09 -5.62
C LYS A 80 -26.98 37.61 -5.31
N LYS A 81 -27.97 37.02 -5.99
CA LYS A 81 -28.15 35.58 -6.15
C LYS A 81 -26.79 34.89 -6.30
N ALA A 82 -26.35 34.20 -5.25
CA ALA A 82 -25.26 33.25 -5.32
C ALA A 82 -25.75 31.96 -6.00
N ALA A 83 -25.36 31.74 -7.27
CA ALA A 83 -25.16 30.44 -7.97
C ALA A 83 -25.38 30.58 -9.49
N PRO A 84 -24.32 30.45 -10.31
CA PRO A 84 -24.18 29.25 -11.16
C PRO A 84 -22.74 28.72 -11.40
N GLU A 85 -21.69 29.44 -11.02
CA GLU A 85 -20.30 29.15 -11.45
C GLU A 85 -19.71 27.85 -10.84
N THR A 86 -20.11 27.50 -9.61
CA THR A 86 -19.49 26.41 -8.84
C THR A 86 -19.89 24.99 -9.27
N LYS A 87 -21.05 24.82 -9.92
CA LYS A 87 -21.51 23.50 -10.40
C LYS A 87 -20.83 23.12 -11.72
N THR A 88 -20.57 24.10 -12.57
CA THR A 88 -19.92 23.91 -13.88
C THR A 88 -18.42 23.65 -13.72
N GLU A 89 -17.73 24.36 -12.84
CA GLU A 89 -16.30 24.13 -12.61
C GLU A 89 -16.00 22.75 -12.02
N LYS A 90 -16.81 22.30 -11.05
CA LYS A 90 -16.70 20.92 -10.52
C LYS A 90 -16.85 19.87 -11.61
N ALA A 91 -17.81 20.04 -12.52
CA ALA A 91 -17.97 19.13 -13.65
C ALA A 91 -16.73 19.10 -14.57
N ARG A 92 -16.13 20.28 -14.84
CA ARG A 92 -14.90 20.39 -15.65
C ARG A 92 -13.70 19.75 -14.98
N ILE A 93 -13.57 19.90 -13.65
CA ILE A 93 -12.53 19.22 -12.86
C ILE A 93 -12.69 17.70 -13.00
N GLU A 94 -13.91 17.20 -12.81
CA GLU A 94 -14.16 15.76 -12.85
C GLU A 94 -13.93 15.16 -14.24
N GLU A 95 -14.34 15.88 -15.29
CA GLU A 95 -14.03 15.53 -16.68
C GLU A 95 -12.50 15.47 -16.90
N ALA A 96 -11.76 16.48 -16.45
CA ALA A 96 -10.31 16.51 -16.58
C ALA A 96 -9.62 15.38 -15.80
N LYS A 97 -10.10 15.06 -14.59
CA LYS A 97 -9.62 13.91 -13.80
C LYS A 97 -9.88 12.58 -14.52
N SER A 98 -11.07 12.43 -15.12
CA SER A 98 -11.41 11.24 -15.90
C SER A 98 -10.49 11.08 -17.12
N LEU A 99 -10.11 12.21 -17.75
CA LEU A 99 -9.19 12.24 -18.88
C LEU A 99 -7.76 11.87 -18.45
N ILE A 100 -7.29 12.39 -17.31
CA ILE A 100 -6.00 12.02 -16.73
C ILE A 100 -5.96 10.52 -16.46
N LEU A 101 -7.00 9.95 -15.84
CA LEU A 101 -7.10 8.52 -15.57
C LEU A 101 -7.04 7.68 -16.87
N ARG A 102 -7.70 8.13 -17.95
CA ARG A 102 -7.60 7.48 -19.27
C ARG A 102 -6.18 7.53 -19.82
N TYR A 103 -5.47 8.65 -19.71
CA TYR A 103 -4.09 8.76 -20.15
C TYR A 103 -3.15 7.89 -19.32
N GLU A 104 -3.33 7.88 -18.01
CA GLU A 104 -2.59 7.04 -17.06
C GLU A 104 -2.76 5.55 -17.40
N SER A 105 -3.99 5.13 -17.71
CA SER A 105 -4.32 3.74 -18.06
C SER A 105 -3.67 3.26 -19.36
N ARG A 106 -3.42 4.17 -20.33
CA ARG A 106 -2.73 3.84 -21.58
C ARG A 106 -1.25 3.53 -21.39
N ARG A 107 -0.62 4.04 -20.32
CA ARG A 107 0.81 3.85 -19.98
C ARG A 107 1.78 3.98 -21.17
N ASN A 108 1.51 4.93 -22.06
CA ASN A 108 2.35 5.19 -23.21
C ASN A 108 2.86 6.64 -23.21
N ARG A 109 3.88 6.90 -24.03
CA ARG A 109 4.53 8.22 -24.12
C ARG A 109 3.55 9.33 -24.48
N SER A 110 2.52 9.04 -25.27
CA SER A 110 1.50 10.03 -25.62
C SER A 110 0.63 10.41 -24.41
N GLY A 111 0.21 9.43 -23.62
CA GLY A 111 -0.56 9.66 -22.38
C GLY A 111 0.25 10.43 -21.36
N GLU A 112 1.51 10.04 -21.15
CA GLU A 112 2.45 10.78 -20.31
C GLU A 112 2.60 12.23 -20.76
N ASN A 113 2.85 12.47 -22.05
CA ASN A 113 2.98 13.83 -22.58
C ASN A 113 1.70 14.66 -22.40
N ALA A 114 0.53 14.04 -22.51
CA ALA A 114 -0.74 14.72 -22.26
C ALA A 114 -0.88 15.13 -20.79
N ILE A 115 -0.54 14.25 -19.86
CA ILE A 115 -0.54 14.55 -18.42
C ILE A 115 0.50 15.64 -18.08
N ILE A 116 1.70 15.59 -18.67
CA ILE A 116 2.72 16.65 -18.53
C ILE A 116 2.16 18.00 -18.99
N ARG A 117 1.45 18.05 -20.12
CA ARG A 117 0.84 19.29 -20.61
C ARG A 117 -0.23 19.82 -19.66
N LEU A 118 -1.05 18.93 -19.08
CA LEU A 118 -2.06 19.30 -18.09
C LEU A 118 -1.40 19.90 -16.83
N LEU A 119 -0.37 19.25 -16.29
CA LEU A 119 0.40 19.79 -15.16
C LEU A 119 1.04 21.15 -15.47
N GLN A 120 1.48 21.40 -16.71
CA GLN A 120 2.16 22.65 -17.05
C GLN A 120 1.23 23.83 -17.36
N LYS A 121 0.06 23.56 -17.95
CA LYS A 121 -0.73 24.60 -18.63
C LYS A 121 -2.19 24.67 -18.21
N HIS A 122 -2.72 23.67 -17.49
CA HIS A 122 -4.15 23.67 -17.17
C HIS A 122 -4.47 24.83 -16.19
N PRO A 123 -5.50 25.65 -16.45
CA PRO A 123 -5.77 26.84 -15.64
C PRO A 123 -6.16 26.48 -14.20
N ILE A 124 -6.90 25.38 -14.02
CA ILE A 124 -7.41 24.93 -12.72
C ILE A 124 -6.31 24.18 -11.93
N PRO A 125 -5.89 24.66 -10.74
CA PRO A 125 -4.85 24.03 -9.93
C PRO A 125 -5.16 22.59 -9.50
N GLU A 126 -6.41 22.25 -9.25
CA GLU A 126 -6.86 20.91 -8.87
C GLU A 126 -6.56 19.88 -9.95
N VAL A 127 -6.71 20.26 -11.22
CA VAL A 127 -6.37 19.42 -12.37
C VAL A 127 -4.86 19.29 -12.51
N ARG A 128 -4.10 20.36 -12.24
CA ARG A 128 -2.62 20.29 -12.21
C ARG A 128 -2.13 19.39 -11.09
N ALA A 129 -2.74 19.45 -9.91
CA ALA A 129 -2.41 18.58 -8.79
C ALA A 129 -2.69 17.11 -9.11
N GLU A 130 -3.86 16.79 -9.69
CA GLU A 130 -4.15 15.42 -10.16
C GLU A 130 -3.15 14.95 -11.23
N ALA A 131 -2.77 15.83 -12.15
CA ALA A 131 -1.77 15.51 -13.17
C ALA A 131 -0.39 15.22 -12.55
N ALA A 132 0.01 15.96 -11.50
CA ALA A 132 1.21 15.66 -10.74
C ALA A 132 1.12 14.27 -10.08
N ASP A 133 0.03 13.99 -9.37
CA ASP A 133 -0.20 12.71 -8.70
C ASP A 133 -0.19 11.53 -9.70
N ALA A 134 -0.80 11.70 -10.88
CA ALA A 134 -0.77 10.72 -11.95
C ALA A 134 0.65 10.45 -12.46
N LEU A 135 1.49 11.47 -12.63
CA LEU A 135 2.91 11.28 -12.97
C LEU A 135 3.66 10.55 -11.86
N GLY A 136 3.33 10.82 -10.58
CA GLY A 136 3.85 10.08 -9.44
C GLY A 136 3.49 8.59 -9.47
N ARG A 137 2.21 8.25 -9.74
CA ARG A 137 1.73 6.86 -9.88
C ARG A 137 2.36 6.14 -11.08
N MET A 138 2.51 6.84 -12.21
CA MET A 138 3.24 6.35 -13.39
C MET A 138 4.76 6.31 -13.19
N ARG A 139 5.26 6.90 -12.10
CA ARG A 139 6.68 7.06 -11.76
C ARG A 139 7.50 7.76 -12.85
N THR A 140 6.92 8.75 -13.52
CA THR A 140 7.56 9.47 -14.64
C THR A 140 7.47 10.99 -14.47
N GLY A 141 7.91 11.76 -15.46
CA GLY A 141 7.73 13.21 -15.49
C GLY A 141 8.53 13.99 -14.43
N LEU A 142 9.62 13.39 -13.90
CA LEU A 142 10.38 13.93 -12.78
C LEU A 142 10.79 15.40 -12.93
N LYS A 143 11.28 15.79 -14.11
CA LYS A 143 11.67 17.19 -14.39
C LYS A 143 10.48 18.16 -14.32
N THR A 144 9.31 17.73 -14.81
CA THR A 144 8.09 18.53 -14.75
C THR A 144 7.59 18.67 -13.31
N LEU A 145 7.68 17.60 -12.51
CA LEU A 145 7.36 17.64 -11.09
C LEU A 145 8.29 18.59 -10.33
N HIS A 146 9.61 18.56 -10.61
CA HIS A 146 10.56 19.51 -10.04
C HIS A 146 10.19 20.97 -10.37
N ARG A 147 9.82 21.24 -11.62
CA ARG A 147 9.35 22.57 -12.04
C ARG A 147 8.07 22.97 -11.30
N ALA A 148 7.08 22.09 -11.18
CA ALA A 148 5.85 22.36 -10.46
C ALA A 148 6.12 22.72 -8.98
N ILE A 149 7.11 22.09 -8.33
CA ILE A 149 7.52 22.47 -6.97
C ILE A 149 8.04 23.92 -6.91
N GLU A 150 8.70 24.39 -7.96
CA GLU A 150 9.33 25.71 -8.02
C GLU A 150 8.35 26.82 -8.41
N THR A 151 7.39 26.54 -9.29
CA THR A 151 6.57 27.58 -9.93
C THR A 151 5.10 27.61 -9.51
N ASP A 152 4.55 26.51 -8.97
CA ASP A 152 3.12 26.45 -8.67
C ASP A 152 2.75 26.86 -7.24
N GLY A 153 1.44 27.05 -7.04
CA GLY A 153 0.80 27.23 -5.73
C GLY A 153 0.78 25.97 -4.87
N TYR A 154 0.41 26.16 -3.59
CA TYR A 154 0.51 25.14 -2.54
C TYR A 154 -0.04 23.76 -2.93
N LEU A 155 -1.27 23.69 -3.45
CA LEU A 155 -1.95 22.42 -3.79
C LEU A 155 -1.12 21.55 -4.74
N VAL A 156 -0.62 22.15 -5.83
CA VAL A 156 0.17 21.45 -6.84
C VAL A 156 1.56 21.13 -6.32
N ARG A 157 2.18 22.03 -5.54
CA ARG A 157 3.48 21.75 -4.89
C ARG A 157 3.39 20.54 -3.98
N GLN A 158 2.34 20.45 -3.16
CA GLN A 158 2.10 19.30 -2.28
C GLN A 158 2.01 17.99 -3.08
N ALA A 159 1.18 17.96 -4.14
CA ALA A 159 1.05 16.80 -5.04
C ALA A 159 2.38 16.44 -5.71
N ALA A 160 3.13 17.45 -6.16
CA ALA A 160 4.44 17.24 -6.76
C ALA A 160 5.47 16.66 -5.76
N TYR A 161 5.51 17.14 -4.51
CA TYR A 161 6.33 16.57 -3.44
C TYR A 161 5.98 15.11 -3.13
N ASN A 162 4.68 14.80 -3.01
CA ASN A 162 4.20 13.42 -2.85
C ASN A 162 4.67 12.54 -4.02
N SER A 163 4.53 13.04 -5.24
CA SER A 163 4.88 12.33 -6.46
C SER A 163 6.38 12.04 -6.58
N ILE A 164 7.24 13.03 -6.29
CA ILE A 164 8.69 12.79 -6.29
C ILE A 164 9.12 11.85 -5.16
N ALA A 165 8.40 11.84 -4.02
CA ALA A 165 8.60 10.86 -2.95
C ALA A 165 8.12 9.45 -3.34
N ILE A 166 7.08 9.32 -4.17
CA ILE A 166 6.67 8.03 -4.74
C ILE A 166 7.77 7.50 -5.67
N ILE A 167 8.27 8.36 -6.59
CA ILE A 167 9.33 8.05 -7.55
C ILE A 167 10.62 7.65 -6.83
N GLY A 168 11.03 8.39 -5.80
CA GLY A 168 12.22 8.08 -4.99
C GLY A 168 13.53 8.20 -5.78
N SER A 169 13.62 9.14 -6.72
CA SER A 169 14.84 9.37 -7.52
C SER A 169 15.88 10.19 -6.74
N GLN A 170 17.15 9.80 -6.80
CA GLN A 170 18.26 10.52 -6.17
C GLN A 170 18.36 11.98 -6.61
N SER A 171 17.94 12.31 -7.84
CA SER A 171 17.88 13.68 -8.34
C SER A 171 16.93 14.59 -7.54
N SER A 172 16.03 14.00 -6.74
CA SER A 172 15.10 14.74 -5.87
C SER A 172 15.68 15.09 -4.50
N PHE A 173 16.90 14.65 -4.16
CA PHE A 173 17.49 14.85 -2.83
C PHE A 173 17.42 16.32 -2.35
N LYS A 174 17.85 17.27 -3.18
CA LYS A 174 17.79 18.71 -2.87
C LYS A 174 16.37 19.22 -2.60
N TYR A 175 15.38 18.67 -3.29
CA TYR A 175 13.98 19.05 -3.09
C TYR A 175 13.49 18.54 -1.74
N PHE A 176 13.80 17.31 -1.36
CA PHE A 176 13.44 16.80 -0.04
C PHE A 176 14.10 17.59 1.09
N LEU A 177 15.38 17.95 0.97
CA LEU A 177 16.05 18.81 1.96
C LEU A 177 15.36 20.18 2.13
N ARG A 178 14.89 20.77 1.02
CA ARG A 178 14.11 22.02 1.08
C ARG A 178 12.74 21.78 1.70
N GLY A 179 12.09 20.66 1.36
CA GLY A 179 10.77 20.33 1.82
C GLY A 179 10.68 19.95 3.30
N THR A 180 11.74 19.41 3.92
CA THR A 180 11.76 19.19 5.39
C THR A 180 11.63 20.48 6.19
N LYS A 181 12.01 21.63 5.62
CA LYS A 181 11.92 22.97 6.21
C LYS A 181 10.63 23.73 5.85
N SER A 182 9.71 23.08 5.13
CA SER A 182 8.44 23.71 4.71
C SER A 182 7.55 24.07 5.90
N LYS A 183 6.85 25.21 5.83
CA LYS A 183 5.78 25.56 6.80
C LYS A 183 4.62 24.56 6.78
N TYR A 184 4.39 23.91 5.63
CA TYR A 184 3.31 22.96 5.44
C TYR A 184 3.70 21.52 5.85
N PRO A 185 3.01 20.89 6.81
CA PRO A 185 3.29 19.52 7.27
C PRO A 185 3.27 18.46 6.18
N GLU A 186 2.39 18.59 5.20
CA GLU A 186 2.21 17.64 4.10
C GLU A 186 3.48 17.53 3.26
N ILE A 187 4.11 18.68 2.98
CA ILE A 187 5.38 18.75 2.25
C ILE A 187 6.53 18.20 3.10
N ARG A 188 6.54 18.50 4.41
CA ARG A 188 7.55 17.93 5.33
C ARG A 188 7.45 16.41 5.38
N ALA A 189 6.24 15.87 5.54
CA ALA A 189 5.97 14.44 5.57
C ALA A 189 6.40 13.75 4.26
N ALA A 190 5.99 14.28 3.11
CA ALA A 190 6.41 13.78 1.80
C ALA A 190 7.95 13.74 1.67
N SER A 191 8.61 14.78 2.20
CA SER A 191 10.07 14.90 2.14
C SER A 191 10.80 13.86 2.98
N TYR A 192 10.36 13.61 4.22
CA TYR A 192 10.97 12.56 5.05
C TYR A 192 10.76 11.14 4.47
N LYS A 193 9.57 10.87 3.91
CA LYS A 193 9.32 9.62 3.18
C LYS A 193 10.23 9.49 1.95
N GLY A 194 10.41 10.59 1.21
CA GLY A 194 11.34 10.69 0.09
C GLY A 194 12.78 10.39 0.49
N LEU A 195 13.29 11.05 1.53
CA LEU A 195 14.63 10.82 2.09
C LEU A 195 14.84 9.35 2.47
N GLY A 196 13.83 8.68 3.04
CA GLY A 196 13.88 7.26 3.33
C GLY A 196 14.12 6.40 2.10
N LYS A 197 13.34 6.64 1.04
CA LYS A 197 13.45 5.89 -0.22
C LYS A 197 14.76 6.09 -0.96
N LEU A 198 15.41 7.24 -0.77
CA LEU A 198 16.75 7.48 -1.33
C LEU A 198 17.82 6.62 -0.68
N ARG A 199 17.61 6.17 0.56
CA ARG A 199 18.55 5.32 1.32
C ARG A 199 19.96 5.93 1.42
N SER A 200 20.04 7.26 1.45
CA SER A 200 21.29 8.01 1.63
C SER A 200 21.61 8.16 3.12
N SER A 201 22.87 7.98 3.51
CA SER A 201 23.32 8.16 4.90
C SER A 201 22.90 9.52 5.48
N THR A 202 23.08 10.59 4.71
CA THR A 202 22.63 11.96 5.07
C THR A 202 21.11 12.04 5.22
N GLY A 203 20.36 11.33 4.37
CA GLY A 203 18.90 11.26 4.49
C GLY A 203 18.46 10.59 5.79
N ARG A 204 19.17 9.53 6.22
CA ARG A 204 18.91 8.87 7.51
C ARG A 204 19.20 9.80 8.67
N GLU A 205 20.34 10.47 8.63
CA GLU A 205 20.75 11.40 9.68
C GLU A 205 19.68 12.46 9.93
N ILE A 206 19.18 13.09 8.86
CA ILE A 206 18.11 14.10 8.93
C ILE A 206 16.79 13.52 9.46
N ILE A 207 16.41 12.31 9.06
CA ILE A 207 15.23 11.63 9.61
C ILE A 207 15.38 11.47 11.14
N VAL A 208 16.55 11.02 11.61
CA VAL A 208 16.80 10.75 13.02
C VAL A 208 16.94 12.03 13.84
N SER A 209 17.65 13.04 13.31
CA SER A 209 17.98 14.27 14.03
C SER A 209 16.83 15.27 14.07
N GLU A 210 16.00 15.31 13.03
CA GLU A 210 14.92 16.28 12.85
C GLU A 210 13.54 15.59 12.77
N GLY A 211 13.36 14.65 11.84
CA GLY A 211 12.05 14.06 11.54
C GLY A 211 11.38 13.36 12.74
N LEU A 212 12.14 12.54 13.46
CA LEU A 212 11.67 11.82 14.65
C LEU A 212 11.40 12.72 15.87
N LYS A 213 11.86 13.98 15.83
CA LYS A 213 11.61 14.99 16.87
C LYS A 213 10.43 15.89 16.56
N SER A 214 9.75 15.69 15.43
CA SER A 214 8.59 16.51 15.07
C SER A 214 7.43 16.26 16.03
N GLU A 215 6.79 17.34 16.48
CA GLU A 215 5.54 17.30 17.24
C GLU A 215 4.34 16.96 16.34
N ASP A 216 4.48 17.14 15.03
CA ASP A 216 3.45 16.81 14.06
C ASP A 216 3.45 15.29 13.79
N VAL A 217 2.35 14.63 14.17
CA VAL A 217 2.17 13.17 14.05
C VAL A 217 2.30 12.69 12.59
N LYS A 218 1.88 13.49 11.60
CA LYS A 218 1.99 13.14 10.18
C LYS A 218 3.45 13.14 9.74
N VAL A 219 4.20 14.16 10.17
CA VAL A 219 5.64 14.30 9.86
C VAL A 219 6.44 13.20 10.56
N LEU A 220 6.19 12.99 11.85
CA LEU A 220 6.79 11.93 12.64
C LEU A 220 6.49 10.54 12.04
N GLY A 221 5.25 10.31 11.62
CA GLY A 221 4.84 9.08 10.94
C GLY A 221 5.63 8.83 9.65
N ALA A 222 5.76 9.85 8.80
CA ALA A 222 6.52 9.76 7.57
C ALA A 222 8.04 9.57 7.82
N ALA A 223 8.57 10.14 8.91
CA ALA A 223 9.94 9.91 9.35
C ALA A 223 10.16 8.45 9.80
N LEU A 224 9.22 7.85 10.54
CA LEU A 224 9.25 6.44 10.90
C LEU A 224 9.18 5.51 9.68
N GLU A 225 8.28 5.82 8.74
CA GLU A 225 8.19 5.10 7.46
C GLU A 225 9.53 5.20 6.71
N GLY A 226 10.07 6.42 6.60
CA GLY A 226 11.33 6.71 5.92
C GLY A 226 12.52 5.96 6.55
N LEU A 227 12.59 5.92 7.88
CA LEU A 227 13.63 5.20 8.63
C LEU A 227 13.64 3.70 8.30
N GLY A 228 12.45 3.13 8.07
CA GLY A 228 12.27 1.72 7.71
C GLY A 228 13.05 1.29 6.48
N TYR A 229 13.27 2.18 5.50
CA TYR A 229 13.99 1.84 4.26
C TYR A 229 15.49 1.60 4.46
N TYR A 230 16.08 2.01 5.58
CA TYR A 230 17.52 1.88 5.82
C TYR A 230 17.93 0.47 6.26
N ASN A 231 17.02 -0.32 6.87
CA ASN A 231 17.30 -1.64 7.43
C ASN A 231 18.50 -1.63 8.40
N VAL A 232 18.50 -0.68 9.36
CA VAL A 232 19.57 -0.51 10.34
C VAL A 232 19.12 -1.09 11.68
N ALA A 233 19.91 -2.03 12.20
CA ALA A 233 19.60 -2.82 13.39
C ALA A 233 19.26 -1.97 14.64
N GLU A 234 19.95 -0.85 14.79
CA GLU A 234 19.86 0.10 15.89
C GLU A 234 18.49 0.81 15.90
N ASP A 235 17.90 1.05 14.72
CA ASP A 235 16.62 1.74 14.55
C ASP A 235 15.44 0.92 15.11
N ARG A 236 15.64 -0.38 15.37
CA ARG A 236 14.61 -1.23 16.00
C ARG A 236 14.24 -0.76 17.40
N THR A 237 15.17 -0.15 18.14
CA THR A 237 14.86 0.42 19.46
C THR A 237 13.86 1.56 19.34
N THR A 238 14.03 2.43 18.33
CA THR A 238 13.09 3.47 17.95
C THR A 238 11.71 2.87 17.61
N PHE A 239 11.65 1.86 16.73
CA PHE A 239 10.36 1.24 16.37
C PHE A 239 9.64 0.62 17.57
N LYS A 240 10.37 -0.05 18.49
CA LYS A 240 9.78 -0.62 19.72
C LYS A 240 9.11 0.47 20.57
N LYS A 241 9.80 1.60 20.79
CA LYS A 241 9.25 2.75 21.52
C LYS A 241 7.90 3.20 20.96
N TYR A 242 7.78 3.31 19.63
CA TYR A 242 6.53 3.77 19.01
C TYR A 242 5.44 2.71 18.94
N ILE A 243 5.78 1.42 18.87
CA ILE A 243 4.81 0.33 18.99
C ILE A 243 4.16 0.30 20.38
N GLU A 244 4.91 0.66 21.41
CA GLU A 244 4.43 0.74 22.79
C GLU A 244 3.56 1.98 23.05
N SER A 245 3.51 2.92 22.10
CA SER A 245 2.67 4.12 22.19
C SER A 245 1.19 3.78 22.41
N SER A 246 0.51 4.67 23.14
CA SER A 246 -0.94 4.68 23.29
C SER A 246 -1.67 5.26 22.06
N GLN A 247 -0.97 6.05 21.24
CA GLN A 247 -1.50 6.63 20.01
C GLN A 247 -1.42 5.61 18.88
N ILE A 248 -2.59 5.17 18.41
CA ILE A 248 -2.70 4.09 17.41
C ILE A 248 -2.03 4.46 16.08
N GLU A 249 -2.04 5.74 15.75
CA GLU A 249 -1.42 6.33 14.57
C GLU A 249 0.08 6.08 14.58
N LEU A 250 0.75 6.36 15.71
CA LEU A 250 2.19 6.14 15.85
C LEU A 250 2.56 4.65 15.83
N VAL A 251 1.72 3.81 16.44
CA VAL A 251 1.88 2.35 16.36
C VAL A 251 1.81 1.91 14.89
N MET A 252 0.81 2.39 14.15
CA MET A 252 0.65 2.07 12.74
C MET A 252 1.84 2.52 11.89
N GLN A 253 2.34 3.74 12.11
CA GLN A 253 3.50 4.26 11.36
C GLN A 253 4.77 3.47 11.66
N ALA A 254 4.96 3.04 12.91
CA ALA A 254 6.05 2.14 13.27
C ALA A 254 5.93 0.78 12.57
N LEU A 255 4.73 0.19 12.49
CA LEU A 255 4.50 -1.08 11.79
C LEU A 255 4.73 -0.98 10.28
N ILE A 256 4.37 0.14 9.66
CA ILE A 256 4.67 0.41 8.24
C ILE A 256 6.19 0.52 8.04
N GLY A 257 6.89 1.30 8.87
CA GLY A 257 8.35 1.40 8.81
C GLY A 257 9.03 0.02 8.98
N LEU A 258 8.57 -0.80 9.92
CA LEU A 258 9.06 -2.18 10.08
C LEU A 258 8.77 -3.07 8.86
N SER A 259 7.67 -2.83 8.15
CA SER A 259 7.36 -3.55 6.91
C SER A 259 8.42 -3.29 5.83
N HIS A 260 9.04 -2.10 5.84
CA HIS A 260 10.14 -1.72 4.95
C HIS A 260 11.53 -2.17 5.44
N HIS A 261 11.68 -2.44 6.74
CA HIS A 261 12.97 -2.79 7.36
C HIS A 261 13.54 -4.14 6.88
N ARG A 262 12.74 -5.08 6.36
CA ARG A 262 13.19 -6.38 5.78
C ARG A 262 13.83 -7.40 6.74
N SER A 263 14.38 -7.00 7.89
CA SER A 263 14.99 -7.93 8.86
C SER A 263 13.96 -8.88 9.49
N LYS A 264 14.40 -10.09 9.88
CA LYS A 264 13.55 -11.07 10.56
C LYS A 264 12.97 -10.51 11.87
N GLU A 265 13.77 -9.83 12.66
CA GLU A 265 13.36 -9.28 13.96
C GLU A 265 12.30 -8.19 13.79
N SER A 266 12.45 -7.32 12.78
CA SER A 266 11.45 -6.29 12.49
C SER A 266 10.13 -6.90 12.04
N LEU A 267 10.18 -7.97 11.25
CA LEU A 267 9.00 -8.72 10.80
C LEU A 267 8.31 -9.49 11.94
N ASP A 268 9.09 -10.08 12.85
CA ASP A 268 8.57 -10.72 14.07
C ASP A 268 7.89 -9.71 15.01
N LEU A 269 8.45 -8.50 15.10
CA LEU A 269 7.89 -7.41 15.90
C LEU A 269 6.51 -6.96 15.37
N ILE A 270 6.30 -6.92 14.04
CA ILE A 270 4.98 -6.66 13.45
C ILE A 270 3.97 -7.67 13.96
N TYR A 271 4.30 -8.96 13.84
CA TYR A 271 3.41 -10.02 14.26
C TYR A 271 3.05 -9.94 15.76
N LYS A 272 4.07 -9.86 16.63
CA LYS A 272 3.86 -9.80 18.08
C LYS A 272 2.98 -8.63 18.48
N THR A 273 3.15 -7.50 17.81
CA THR A 273 2.32 -6.31 18.03
C THR A 273 0.86 -6.58 17.69
N LEU A 274 0.58 -7.22 16.55
CA LEU A 274 -0.79 -7.55 16.12
C LEU A 274 -1.45 -8.60 17.02
N GLU A 275 -0.68 -9.52 17.61
CA GLU A 275 -1.18 -10.49 18.59
C GLU A 275 -1.57 -9.82 19.92
N ILE A 276 -0.77 -8.86 20.37
CA ILE A 276 -0.98 -8.16 21.66
C ILE A 276 -2.03 -7.04 21.54
N LYS A 277 -2.18 -6.43 20.36
CA LYS A 277 -3.06 -5.28 20.12
C LYS A 277 -4.16 -5.61 19.09
N PRO A 278 -5.23 -6.32 19.50
CA PRO A 278 -6.29 -6.77 18.59
C PRO A 278 -7.07 -5.61 17.92
N ASN A 279 -7.04 -4.41 18.50
CA ASN A 279 -7.60 -3.19 17.91
C ASN A 279 -6.88 -2.75 16.62
N LEU A 280 -5.74 -3.37 16.27
CA LEU A 280 -5.05 -3.18 15.00
C LEU A 280 -5.59 -4.05 13.87
N ALA A 281 -6.50 -5.00 14.15
CA ALA A 281 -7.06 -5.90 13.14
C ALA A 281 -7.59 -5.18 11.88
N PRO A 282 -8.29 -4.03 11.98
CA PRO A 282 -8.75 -3.28 10.80
C PRO A 282 -7.64 -2.79 9.87
N PHE A 283 -6.39 -2.71 10.34
CA PHE A 283 -5.25 -2.22 9.56
C PHE A 283 -4.37 -3.33 8.98
N ILE A 284 -4.73 -4.60 9.17
CA ILE A 284 -3.96 -5.75 8.66
C ILE A 284 -3.78 -5.67 7.14
N ARG A 285 -4.83 -5.30 6.40
CA ARG A 285 -4.76 -5.11 4.94
C ARG A 285 -3.68 -4.11 4.54
N TYR A 286 -3.57 -3.00 5.27
CA TYR A 286 -2.58 -1.97 4.99
C TYR A 286 -1.16 -2.40 5.31
N ILE A 287 -0.95 -3.17 6.39
CA ILE A 287 0.36 -3.76 6.70
C ILE A 287 0.75 -4.78 5.62
N ALA A 288 -0.19 -5.65 5.22
CA ALA A 288 0.00 -6.61 4.15
C ALA A 288 0.41 -5.93 2.84
N TYR A 289 -0.25 -4.82 2.50
CA TYR A 289 0.10 -3.98 1.36
C TYR A 289 1.54 -3.46 1.40
N ASN A 290 1.97 -2.92 2.54
CA ASN A 290 3.32 -2.36 2.69
C ASN A 290 4.40 -3.45 2.62
N LEU A 291 4.14 -4.63 3.17
CA LEU A 291 4.97 -5.82 3.01
C LEU A 291 5.03 -6.27 1.54
N ALA A 292 3.87 -6.36 0.86
CA ALA A 292 3.72 -6.75 -0.53
C ALA A 292 4.55 -5.90 -1.49
N SER A 293 4.52 -4.58 -1.30
CA SER A 293 5.08 -3.62 -2.23
C SER A 293 6.59 -3.45 -2.09
N ASN A 294 7.12 -3.56 -0.87
CA ASN A 294 8.50 -3.12 -0.59
C ASN A 294 9.43 -4.23 -0.09
N ASN A 295 8.87 -5.42 0.22
CA ASN A 295 9.60 -6.47 0.91
C ASN A 295 9.26 -7.87 0.38
N GLN A 296 10.00 -8.31 -0.64
CA GLN A 296 9.86 -9.63 -1.27
C GLN A 296 10.62 -10.76 -0.54
N THR A 297 11.08 -10.53 0.70
CA THR A 297 11.83 -11.53 1.44
C THR A 297 10.97 -12.75 1.77
N PHE A 298 11.63 -13.89 2.02
CA PHE A 298 10.96 -15.08 2.52
C PHE A 298 10.27 -14.81 3.86
N GLY A 299 10.93 -14.10 4.78
CA GLY A 299 10.33 -13.67 6.05
C GLY A 299 9.04 -12.88 5.88
N ALA A 300 9.01 -11.89 4.97
CA ALA A 300 7.79 -11.12 4.70
C ALA A 300 6.67 -12.00 4.13
N THR A 301 7.01 -13.03 3.37
CA THR A 301 6.04 -14.03 2.89
C THR A 301 5.45 -14.83 4.05
N LEU A 302 6.27 -15.25 5.02
CA LEU A 302 5.78 -15.92 6.23
C LEU A 302 4.88 -15.02 7.07
N VAL A 303 5.21 -13.73 7.19
CA VAL A 303 4.34 -12.76 7.87
C VAL A 303 3.01 -12.60 7.13
N LEU A 304 3.00 -12.51 5.79
CA LEU A 304 1.74 -12.43 5.03
C LEU A 304 0.87 -13.67 5.21
N VAL A 305 1.45 -14.88 5.18
CA VAL A 305 0.72 -16.11 5.52
C VAL A 305 0.14 -16.01 6.93
N LYS A 306 0.86 -15.41 7.87
CA LYS A 306 0.34 -15.19 9.23
C LYS A 306 -0.82 -14.22 9.28
N LEU A 307 -0.69 -13.09 8.59
CA LEU A 307 -1.75 -12.09 8.50
C LEU A 307 -3.01 -12.70 7.88
N TYR A 308 -2.88 -13.53 6.84
CA TYR A 308 -3.97 -14.28 6.24
C TYR A 308 -4.74 -15.14 7.25
N LEU A 309 -4.01 -15.80 8.16
CA LEU A 309 -4.59 -16.69 9.17
C LEU A 309 -5.16 -15.95 10.37
N MET A 310 -4.65 -14.75 10.67
CA MET A 310 -5.14 -13.91 11.77
C MET A 310 -6.39 -13.11 11.39
N THR A 311 -6.51 -12.68 10.13
CA THR A 311 -7.64 -11.86 9.71
C THR A 311 -8.92 -12.67 9.66
N LYS A 312 -10.01 -12.10 10.17
CA LYS A 312 -11.38 -12.62 10.01
C LYS A 312 -12.13 -11.93 8.88
N ASP A 313 -11.63 -10.79 8.42
CA ASP A 313 -12.21 -10.00 7.34
C ASP A 313 -11.91 -10.67 5.99
N ASP A 314 -12.97 -11.04 5.26
CA ASP A 314 -12.87 -11.81 4.02
C ASP A 314 -12.27 -11.00 2.88
N ASP A 315 -12.51 -9.70 2.82
CA ASP A 315 -11.88 -8.83 1.83
C ASP A 315 -10.37 -8.73 2.04
N THR A 316 -9.94 -8.58 3.29
CA THR A 316 -8.52 -8.64 3.66
C THR A 316 -7.92 -10.01 3.37
N LYS A 317 -8.64 -11.11 3.62
CA LYS A 317 -8.17 -12.45 3.22
C LYS A 317 -7.97 -12.56 1.72
N LYS A 318 -8.97 -12.22 0.93
CA LYS A 318 -8.92 -12.21 -0.55
C LYS A 318 -7.76 -11.34 -1.05
N TYR A 319 -7.56 -10.18 -0.44
CA TYR A 319 -6.43 -9.31 -0.76
C TYR A 319 -5.08 -10.00 -0.51
N ILE A 320 -4.88 -10.60 0.68
CA ILE A 320 -3.63 -11.28 1.03
C ILE A 320 -3.42 -12.50 0.14
N GLU A 321 -4.47 -13.28 -0.17
CA GLU A 321 -4.41 -14.39 -1.12
C GLU A 321 -3.91 -13.94 -2.48
N LYS A 322 -4.47 -12.85 -3.02
CA LYS A 322 -4.00 -12.26 -4.29
C LYS A 322 -2.51 -11.89 -4.18
N VAL A 323 -2.09 -11.18 -3.13
CA VAL A 323 -0.68 -10.82 -2.91
C VAL A 323 0.22 -12.06 -2.87
N LEU A 324 -0.18 -13.11 -2.14
CA LEU A 324 0.58 -14.35 -2.02
C LEU A 324 0.65 -15.09 -3.37
N ALA A 325 -0.42 -15.11 -4.16
CA ALA A 325 -0.42 -15.74 -5.49
C ALA A 325 0.63 -15.13 -6.44
N TYR A 326 0.93 -13.83 -6.28
CA TYR A 326 1.97 -13.12 -7.05
C TYR A 326 3.38 -13.24 -6.47
N ARG A 327 3.55 -13.82 -5.27
CA ARG A 327 4.87 -14.08 -4.69
C ARG A 327 5.39 -15.44 -5.14
N ARG A 328 6.61 -15.45 -5.67
CA ARG A 328 7.30 -16.69 -6.03
C ARG A 328 7.39 -17.58 -4.79
N ASN A 329 6.98 -18.84 -4.93
CA ASN A 329 7.04 -19.84 -3.87
C ASN A 329 6.27 -19.47 -2.59
N ALA A 330 5.19 -18.69 -2.67
CA ALA A 330 4.31 -18.44 -1.53
C ALA A 330 3.19 -19.49 -1.39
N THR A 331 2.89 -20.25 -2.45
CA THR A 331 1.92 -21.35 -2.39
C THR A 331 2.56 -22.60 -1.80
N GLY A 332 1.71 -23.46 -1.23
CA GLY A 332 2.10 -24.76 -0.69
C GLY A 332 1.76 -24.91 0.79
N ARG A 333 2.47 -25.83 1.45
CA ARG A 333 2.21 -26.21 2.83
C ARG A 333 3.04 -25.38 3.79
N TYR A 334 2.41 -24.92 4.85
CA TYR A 334 2.99 -24.18 5.96
C TYR A 334 2.68 -24.89 7.27
N ALA A 335 3.36 -24.50 8.34
CA ALA A 335 3.04 -24.94 9.68
C ALA A 335 3.11 -23.80 10.67
N ILE A 336 2.14 -23.74 11.59
CA ILE A 336 2.21 -22.93 12.81
C ILE A 336 2.77 -23.80 13.94
N ILE A 337 3.69 -23.24 14.72
CA ILE A 337 4.26 -23.90 15.88
C ILE A 337 3.31 -23.83 17.09
N LYS A 338 2.96 -24.98 17.68
CA LYS A 338 2.03 -25.09 18.82
C LYS A 338 2.62 -24.70 20.16
N SER A 339 3.92 -24.93 20.35
CA SER A 339 4.58 -24.79 21.65
C SER A 339 6.00 -24.24 21.55
N ASN A 340 6.44 -23.55 22.60
CA ASN A 340 7.80 -23.01 22.74
C ASN A 340 8.89 -24.10 22.89
N GLN A 341 8.52 -25.38 22.81
CA GLN A 341 9.44 -26.53 22.92
C GLN A 341 9.65 -27.23 21.57
N ALA A 342 9.08 -26.70 20.49
CA ALA A 342 9.38 -27.19 19.15
C ALA A 342 10.84 -26.88 18.81
N THR A 343 11.52 -27.84 18.18
CA THR A 343 12.92 -27.68 17.77
C THR A 343 13.06 -28.12 16.33
N ILE A 344 13.84 -27.36 15.57
CA ILE A 344 14.34 -27.78 14.26
C ILE A 344 15.59 -28.62 14.52
N LYS A 345 15.63 -29.81 13.92
CA LYS A 345 16.72 -30.78 14.05
C LYS A 345 17.38 -31.06 12.71
N ARG A 346 18.66 -31.43 12.73
CA ARG A 346 19.42 -31.81 11.52
C ARG A 346 18.87 -33.10 10.88
N SER A 347 18.34 -34.01 11.69
CA SER A 347 17.81 -35.31 11.25
C SER A 347 16.40 -35.55 11.78
N PRO A 348 15.54 -36.30 11.04
CA PRO A 348 14.14 -36.56 11.41
C PRO A 348 14.05 -37.65 12.48
N ASN A 349 14.61 -37.42 13.67
CA ASN A 349 14.49 -38.33 14.80
C ASN A 349 14.69 -37.59 16.14
N ALA A 350 14.25 -38.20 17.24
CA ALA A 350 14.29 -37.58 18.57
C ALA A 350 15.71 -37.21 19.03
N ARG A 351 16.71 -38.03 18.67
CA ARG A 351 18.12 -37.85 19.03
C ARG A 351 18.89 -36.92 18.09
N GLY A 352 18.26 -36.46 17.00
CA GLY A 352 18.92 -35.61 16.02
C GLY A 352 19.35 -34.29 16.64
N ASP A 353 20.51 -33.80 16.19
CA ASP A 353 21.11 -32.56 16.70
C ASP A 353 20.13 -31.40 16.57
N ARG A 354 19.92 -30.70 17.68
CA ARG A 354 19.09 -29.50 17.72
C ARG A 354 19.83 -28.37 17.03
N ILE A 355 19.16 -27.75 16.07
CA ILE A 355 19.67 -26.55 15.39
C ILE A 355 19.13 -25.31 16.11
N ILE A 356 17.81 -25.17 16.22
CA ILE A 356 17.16 -24.01 16.87
C ILE A 356 15.86 -24.42 17.57
N THR A 357 15.47 -23.67 18.58
CA THR A 357 14.15 -23.78 19.24
C THR A 357 13.20 -22.76 18.64
N LEU A 358 11.99 -23.18 18.32
CA LEU A 358 10.96 -22.33 17.73
C LEU A 358 10.01 -21.79 18.79
N SER A 359 9.52 -20.59 18.55
CA SER A 359 8.51 -19.96 19.40
C SER A 359 7.11 -20.41 19.01
N LYS A 360 6.20 -20.49 19.98
CA LYS A 360 4.77 -20.68 19.72
C LYS A 360 4.26 -19.59 18.77
N GLY A 361 3.45 -20.00 17.81
CA GLY A 361 2.92 -19.13 16.77
C GLY A 361 3.90 -18.90 15.61
N GLU A 362 5.18 -19.26 15.69
CA GLU A 362 6.11 -19.10 14.57
C GLU A 362 5.59 -19.86 13.33
N ILE A 363 5.77 -19.29 12.14
CA ILE A 363 5.34 -19.91 10.88
C ILE A 363 6.57 -20.40 10.14
N VAL A 364 6.47 -21.61 9.60
CA VAL A 364 7.48 -22.23 8.75
C VAL A 364 6.86 -22.76 7.47
N LYS A 365 7.62 -22.81 6.38
CA LYS A 365 7.18 -23.46 5.14
C LYS A 365 7.56 -24.94 5.17
N ILE A 366 6.64 -25.84 4.88
CA ILE A 366 6.90 -27.28 4.77
C ILE A 366 7.38 -27.61 3.36
N LYS A 367 8.53 -28.25 3.27
CA LYS A 367 9.13 -28.74 2.01
C LYS A 367 8.81 -30.19 1.75
N ARG A 368 8.93 -31.03 2.77
CA ARG A 368 8.79 -32.48 2.66
C ARG A 368 8.33 -33.09 3.97
N VAL A 369 7.68 -34.25 3.90
CA VAL A 369 7.34 -35.09 5.05
C VAL A 369 8.26 -36.30 5.04
N ALA A 370 8.72 -36.73 6.20
CA ALA A 370 9.53 -37.93 6.34
C ALA A 370 8.73 -39.17 5.89
N PRO A 371 9.39 -40.23 5.38
CA PRO A 371 8.69 -41.35 4.77
C PRO A 371 7.98 -42.28 5.78
N LYS A 372 8.17 -42.08 7.08
CA LYS A 372 7.61 -42.95 8.13
C LYS A 372 7.19 -42.16 9.36
N LEU A 373 6.36 -42.79 10.20
CA LEU A 373 6.00 -42.30 11.53
C LEU A 373 7.14 -42.53 12.52
N TYR A 374 7.23 -41.63 13.50
CA TYR A 374 8.22 -41.66 14.57
C TYR A 374 7.52 -41.56 15.92
N LYS A 375 7.99 -42.33 16.90
CA LYS A 375 7.55 -42.25 18.29
C LYS A 375 8.35 -41.18 19.03
N ALA A 376 7.68 -40.26 19.71
CA ALA A 376 8.31 -39.30 20.60
C ALA A 376 7.51 -39.12 21.88
N ARG A 377 8.22 -38.96 23.01
CA ARG A 377 7.61 -38.66 24.30
C ARG A 377 7.38 -37.15 24.43
N ILE A 378 6.13 -36.73 24.62
CA ILE A 378 5.72 -35.33 24.78
C ILE A 378 4.75 -35.26 25.96
N ALA A 379 5.06 -34.42 26.96
CA ALA A 379 4.24 -34.24 28.16
C ALA A 379 3.82 -35.58 28.82
N GLY A 380 4.77 -36.52 28.94
CA GLY A 380 4.54 -37.84 29.54
C GLY A 380 3.87 -38.88 28.64
N LYS A 381 3.32 -38.49 27.48
CA LYS A 381 2.66 -39.40 26.53
C LYS A 381 3.59 -39.76 25.38
N ILE A 382 3.50 -41.00 24.87
CA ILE A 382 4.16 -41.39 23.62
C ILE A 382 3.19 -41.07 22.49
N LEU A 383 3.60 -40.19 21.58
CA LEU A 383 2.85 -39.83 20.39
C LEU A 383 3.57 -40.38 19.17
N GLU A 384 2.82 -40.74 18.13
CA GLU A 384 3.33 -41.12 16.82
C GLU A 384 2.96 -40.06 15.79
N ASP A 385 3.96 -39.50 15.11
CA ASP A 385 3.74 -38.53 14.04
C ASP A 385 4.95 -38.50 13.09
N TYR A 386 4.81 -37.83 11.95
CA TYR A 386 5.87 -37.59 10.99
C TYR A 386 6.81 -36.48 11.45
N TYR A 387 8.03 -36.51 10.91
CA TYR A 387 8.87 -35.32 10.86
C TYR A 387 8.63 -34.56 9.56
N TYR A 388 8.62 -33.24 9.65
CA TYR A 388 8.43 -32.33 8.53
C TYR A 388 9.71 -31.55 8.30
N LEU A 389 10.26 -31.63 7.08
CA LEU A 389 11.36 -30.77 6.67
C LEU A 389 10.79 -29.39 6.39
N VAL A 390 11.23 -28.40 7.14
CA VAL A 390 10.69 -27.04 7.13
C VAL A 390 11.75 -26.01 6.81
N GLN A 391 11.33 -24.89 6.24
CA GLN A 391 12.10 -23.67 6.03
C GLN A 391 11.61 -22.58 6.98
N LEU A 392 12.53 -22.03 7.77
CA LEU A 392 12.30 -20.92 8.67
C LEU A 392 13.02 -19.68 8.13
N ALA A 393 12.42 -18.50 8.20
CA ALA A 393 13.14 -17.27 7.91
C ALA A 393 14.29 -17.07 8.91
N TYR A 394 15.50 -16.89 8.37
CA TYR A 394 16.72 -16.81 9.17
C TYR A 394 17.64 -15.76 8.55
N ASP A 395 18.17 -14.89 9.39
CA ASP A 395 19.07 -13.80 8.99
C ASP A 395 20.21 -13.76 10.00
N ASP A 396 21.36 -14.33 9.63
CA ASP A 396 22.60 -14.29 10.42
C ASP A 396 23.66 -13.39 9.78
N GLY A 397 23.29 -12.65 8.73
CA GLY A 397 24.23 -11.84 7.94
C GLY A 397 25.26 -12.64 7.13
N ILE A 398 25.25 -13.98 7.18
CA ILE A 398 26.28 -14.86 6.60
C ILE A 398 25.67 -15.78 5.52
N VAL A 399 24.43 -16.25 5.72
CA VAL A 399 23.78 -17.25 4.85
C VAL A 399 23.05 -16.58 3.69
N LYS A 400 23.60 -16.75 2.47
CA LYS A 400 23.01 -16.27 1.19
C LYS A 400 21.54 -16.67 0.95
N LYS A 401 21.03 -17.71 1.64
CA LYS A 401 19.70 -18.28 1.42
C LYS A 401 18.58 -17.58 2.21
N ASN A 402 18.87 -16.77 3.23
CA ASN A 402 17.87 -16.08 4.09
C ASN A 402 16.81 -17.03 4.73
N TYR A 403 17.10 -18.32 4.79
CA TYR A 403 16.30 -19.32 5.48
C TYR A 403 17.17 -20.43 6.06
N LEU A 404 16.69 -21.00 7.16
CA LEU A 404 17.23 -22.20 7.78
C LEU A 404 16.34 -23.40 7.45
N GLU A 405 16.94 -24.54 7.14
CA GLU A 405 16.20 -25.79 6.94
C GLU A 405 16.48 -26.81 8.05
N GLY A 406 15.45 -27.57 8.41
CA GLY A 406 15.61 -28.78 9.21
C GLY A 406 14.27 -29.41 9.57
N TRP A 407 14.32 -30.45 10.39
CA TRP A 407 13.18 -31.30 10.68
C TRP A 407 12.50 -30.91 11.98
N VAL A 408 11.18 -30.71 11.93
CA VAL A 408 10.32 -30.49 13.09
C VAL A 408 9.36 -31.66 13.25
N TYR A 409 9.05 -32.04 14.49
CA TYR A 409 8.14 -33.14 14.79
C TYR A 409 6.67 -32.70 14.67
N GLY A 410 5.85 -33.49 13.98
CA GLY A 410 4.46 -33.18 13.61
C GLY A 410 3.55 -32.84 14.78
N ALA A 411 3.68 -33.56 15.90
CA ALA A 411 2.80 -33.32 17.05
C ALA A 411 2.98 -31.93 17.68
N LYS A 412 4.02 -31.18 17.27
CA LYS A 412 4.30 -29.81 17.74
C LYS A 412 3.89 -28.72 16.74
N ILE A 413 3.25 -29.08 15.63
CA ILE A 413 2.85 -28.13 14.58
C ILE A 413 1.38 -28.32 14.19
N ASP A 414 0.77 -27.27 13.62
CA ASP A 414 -0.47 -27.33 12.85
C ASP A 414 -0.14 -27.07 11.39
N VAL A 415 -0.46 -28.03 10.51
CA VAL A 415 -0.21 -27.92 9.07
C VAL A 415 -1.33 -27.13 8.40
N ILE A 416 -0.95 -26.22 7.51
CA ILE A 416 -1.83 -25.29 6.83
C ILE A 416 -1.49 -25.29 5.34
N ASN A 417 -2.52 -25.28 4.49
CA ASN A 417 -2.34 -25.25 3.05
C ASN A 417 -2.71 -23.87 2.51
N ILE A 418 -1.79 -23.24 1.78
CA ILE A 418 -2.05 -22.03 1.00
C ILE A 418 -2.14 -22.45 -0.45
N SER A 419 -3.37 -22.56 -0.96
CA SER A 419 -3.63 -22.90 -2.36
C SER A 419 -3.36 -21.71 -3.27
N LYS A 420 -3.18 -22.00 -4.56
CA LYS A 420 -3.22 -20.98 -5.59
C LYS A 420 -4.69 -20.84 -5.96
N THR A 421 -5.32 -19.70 -5.70
CA THR A 421 -6.66 -19.42 -6.22
C THR A 421 -6.59 -19.49 -7.75
N THR A 422 -7.29 -20.44 -8.35
CA THR A 422 -7.53 -20.49 -9.80
C THR A 422 -8.48 -19.36 -10.14
N GLY A 423 -8.19 -18.61 -11.21
CA GLY A 423 -9.02 -17.46 -11.61
C GLY A 423 -10.47 -17.79 -12.00
N SER A 424 -10.86 -19.08 -11.99
CA SER A 424 -12.22 -19.57 -12.23
C SER A 424 -13.18 -19.32 -11.06
N ASP A 425 -12.71 -19.48 -9.82
CA ASP A 425 -13.56 -19.36 -8.61
C ASP A 425 -13.97 -17.90 -8.31
N LEU A 426 -13.40 -16.95 -9.03
CA LEU A 426 -13.76 -15.53 -8.98
C LEU A 426 -14.78 -15.13 -10.05
N ARG A 427 -14.99 -15.96 -11.08
CA ARG A 427 -15.98 -15.71 -12.15
C ARG A 427 -17.34 -16.34 -11.82
N GLU A 428 -17.36 -17.51 -11.20
CA GLU A 428 -18.60 -18.25 -10.88
C GLU A 428 -19.32 -17.74 -9.61
N ARG A 429 -18.82 -16.70 -8.94
CA ARG A 429 -19.46 -16.11 -7.76
C ARG A 429 -19.98 -14.68 -7.96
N GLU A 430 -19.75 -14.10 -9.14
CA GLU A 430 -20.25 -12.79 -9.52
C GLU A 430 -21.47 -12.89 -10.46
N THR A 431 -21.90 -14.10 -10.84
CA THR A 431 -22.99 -14.33 -11.80
C THR A 431 -24.31 -14.80 -11.19
N ASP A 432 -24.38 -15.03 -9.88
CA ASP A 432 -25.54 -15.70 -9.28
C ASP A 432 -26.58 -14.75 -8.65
N ASP A 433 -26.40 -13.43 -8.74
CA ASP A 433 -27.26 -12.45 -8.04
C ASP A 433 -28.06 -11.48 -8.95
N ASP A 434 -28.03 -11.60 -10.28
CA ASP A 434 -28.80 -10.69 -11.17
C ASP A 434 -29.43 -11.40 -12.40
N GLU A 435 -30.22 -12.46 -12.19
CA GLU A 435 -31.19 -12.92 -13.19
C GLU A 435 -32.59 -13.01 -12.59
N ASP A 436 -33.21 -11.84 -12.38
CA ASP A 436 -34.67 -11.75 -12.46
C ASP A 436 -35.04 -10.63 -13.45
N GLU A 437 -35.66 -11.08 -14.54
CA GLU A 437 -36.74 -10.40 -15.25
C GLU A 437 -36.39 -9.12 -16.03
N PHE A 438 -36.08 -9.25 -17.33
CA PHE A 438 -36.65 -8.34 -18.36
C PHE A 438 -36.66 -9.01 -19.74
N ASP A 439 -37.85 -9.48 -20.11
CA ASP A 439 -38.27 -9.83 -21.47
C ASP A 439 -38.26 -8.59 -22.37
N ASN A 440 -37.64 -8.68 -23.54
CA ASN A 440 -38.14 -7.97 -24.72
C ASN A 440 -37.60 -8.55 -26.04
N SER A 441 -38.47 -9.37 -26.64
CA SER A 441 -38.96 -9.29 -28.03
C SER A 441 -37.97 -9.17 -29.21
N ALA A 442 -38.10 -10.17 -30.07
CA ALA A 442 -37.53 -10.37 -31.40
C ALA A 442 -37.73 -9.22 -32.41
N VAL A 443 -36.74 -8.98 -33.28
CA VAL A 443 -36.92 -8.75 -34.74
C VAL A 443 -35.66 -9.16 -35.53
N ASN A 444 -35.72 -10.35 -36.14
CA ASN A 444 -35.59 -10.60 -37.58
C ASN A 444 -34.45 -9.97 -38.43
N LYS A 445 -33.52 -10.81 -38.93
CA LYS A 445 -33.39 -11.13 -40.38
C LYS A 445 -32.21 -12.08 -40.67
N LYS A 446 -32.53 -13.33 -41.01
CA LYS A 446 -31.71 -14.27 -41.80
C LYS A 446 -32.33 -14.35 -43.18
N GLU A 447 -31.55 -14.11 -44.22
CA GLU A 447 -31.73 -14.49 -45.64
C GLU A 447 -30.52 -13.87 -46.36
N LYS A 448 -29.67 -14.55 -47.13
CA LYS A 448 -29.85 -15.63 -48.12
C LYS A 448 -28.55 -16.44 -48.27
N LYS A 449 -28.70 -17.74 -48.49
CA LYS A 449 -27.76 -18.60 -49.23
C LYS A 449 -28.59 -19.33 -50.31
N GLU A 450 -27.89 -19.88 -51.31
CA GLU A 450 -28.35 -20.64 -52.49
C GLU A 450 -28.64 -19.73 -53.70
N GLU A 451 -28.16 -19.98 -54.92
CA GLU A 451 -27.46 -21.10 -55.59
C GLU A 451 -27.11 -20.59 -57.02
N VAL A 452 -25.98 -20.86 -57.69
CA VAL A 452 -25.66 -21.95 -58.67
C VAL A 452 -24.48 -21.37 -59.50
N LYS A 453 -23.26 -21.94 -59.54
CA LYS A 453 -22.71 -23.02 -60.41
C LYS A 453 -22.49 -22.66 -61.90
N SER A 454 -21.22 -22.65 -62.34
CA SER A 454 -20.68 -23.23 -63.62
C SER A 454 -19.18 -22.86 -63.73
N GLU A 455 -18.31 -23.88 -63.77
CA GLU A 455 -17.36 -24.19 -64.88
C GLU A 455 -16.04 -23.39 -64.73
N ASP A 456 -14.86 -23.97 -64.56
CA ASP A 456 -14.22 -25.07 -65.33
C ASP A 456 -13.26 -25.89 -64.44
N ASP A 457 -13.25 -27.22 -64.64
CA ASP A 457 -12.16 -28.14 -64.28
C ASP A 457 -11.58 -28.70 -65.60
N GLU A 458 -10.26 -28.62 -65.75
CA GLU A 458 -9.50 -29.39 -66.76
C GLU A 458 -9.25 -30.82 -66.22
N ASP A 459 -9.65 -31.80 -67.03
CA ASP A 459 -9.36 -33.26 -67.03
C ASP A 459 -9.68 -34.13 -65.78
#